data_AF-Q6L2U8-F1
#
_entry.id   AF-Q6L2U8-F1
#
_cell.length_a   1.000
_cell.length_b   1.000
_cell.length_c   1.000
_cell.angle_alpha   90.00
_cell.angle_beta   90.00
_cell.angle_gamma   90.00
#
_symmetry.space_group_name_H-M   'P 1'
#
loop_
_entity.id
_entity.type
_entity.pdbx_description
1 polymer ?
#
loop_
_entity_poly.entity_id
_entity_poly.type
_entity_poly.pdbx_seq_one_letter_code
_entity_poly.pdbx_strand_id
1 'polypeptide(L)'
;MNIPGLLLNPLKNVSVSYAWYNKQNGIIKWRFMNPNNKEISFILLRGINYNNNVSDVYPFGNAFYPVYYENFGVEFALRPVPLKNTGIESNSPPLAVFENPDDTKFVAFLFTLAPGETYEMLEGGWNGIEPGGISTVTAHYISTGRFSIKFNTDQCSLYNSEANENYPCPENPLNVRSSLMSLRKIVKPLFNDNITPVNPDNLSLNQLIWYILEQL
;
A
#
# COMPACT_ATOMS: atom_id res chain seq x y z
N MET A 1 -19.77 -42.16 15.64
CA MET A 1 -20.57 -41.45 14.62
C MET A 1 -21.04 -40.15 15.26
N ASN A 2 -20.98 -39.03 14.52
CA ASN A 2 -21.01 -37.60 14.93
C ASN A 2 -19.71 -37.03 15.53
N ILE A 3 -19.07 -36.14 14.75
CA ILE A 3 -18.07 -35.17 15.21
C ILE A 3 -18.79 -33.82 15.32
N PRO A 4 -18.89 -33.21 16.52
CA PRO A 4 -19.52 -31.91 16.68
C PRO A 4 -18.58 -30.76 16.29
N GLY A 5 -19.14 -29.73 15.66
CA GLY A 5 -18.61 -28.36 15.75
C GLY A 5 -17.63 -27.93 14.67
N LEU A 6 -17.93 -28.18 13.39
CA LEU A 6 -17.34 -27.41 12.30
C LEU A 6 -17.89 -25.97 12.36
N LEU A 7 -17.26 -25.11 13.16
CA LEU A 7 -17.39 -23.68 12.94
C LEU A 7 -16.79 -23.39 11.56
N LEU A 8 -17.65 -23.03 10.61
CA LEU A 8 -17.26 -22.45 9.33
C LEU A 8 -16.34 -21.26 9.65
N ASN A 9 -15.03 -21.47 9.53
CA ASN A 9 -14.05 -20.41 9.65
C ASN A 9 -14.46 -19.26 8.72
N PRO A 10 -14.51 -18.00 9.20
CA PRO A 10 -14.85 -16.87 8.35
C PRO A 10 -13.85 -16.86 7.19
N LEU A 11 -14.39 -16.71 5.98
CA LEU A 11 -13.70 -16.56 4.70
C LEU A 11 -12.25 -16.07 4.90
N LYS A 12 -11.26 -16.92 4.59
CA LYS A 12 -9.88 -16.45 4.45
C LYS A 12 -9.85 -15.52 3.23
N ASN A 13 -9.98 -14.22 3.48
CA ASN A 13 -10.15 -13.23 2.41
C ASN A 13 -8.98 -13.24 1.41
N VAL A 14 -7.73 -13.30 1.86
CA VAL A 14 -6.53 -13.44 1.00
C VAL A 14 -5.49 -14.26 1.74
N SER A 15 -4.78 -15.15 1.03
CA SER A 15 -3.59 -15.82 1.57
C SER A 15 -2.34 -15.01 1.25
N VAL A 16 -1.52 -14.74 2.27
CA VAL A 16 -0.24 -14.04 2.11
C VAL A 16 0.87 -14.89 2.71
N SER A 17 1.96 -15.04 1.98
CA SER A 17 3.19 -15.67 2.46
C SER A 17 4.42 -14.95 1.90
N TYR A 18 5.59 -15.21 2.49
CA TYR A 18 6.86 -14.80 1.93
C TYR A 18 7.83 -15.97 1.86
N ALA A 19 8.85 -15.84 1.02
CA ALA A 19 10.03 -16.69 0.98
C ALA A 19 11.26 -15.84 0.65
N TRP A 20 12.45 -16.30 1.00
CA TRP A 20 13.69 -15.66 0.55
C TRP A 20 13.84 -15.82 -0.97
N TYR A 21 14.00 -14.71 -1.68
CA TYR A 21 14.41 -14.71 -3.09
C TYR A 21 15.93 -14.67 -3.19
N ASN A 22 16.55 -13.74 -2.45
CA ASN A 22 17.98 -13.65 -2.26
C ASN A 22 18.27 -13.20 -0.83
N LYS A 23 18.60 -14.16 0.04
CA LYS A 23 18.85 -13.90 1.46
C LYS A 23 20.13 -13.09 1.71
N GLN A 24 21.16 -13.24 0.87
CA GLN A 24 22.41 -12.49 1.05
C GLN A 24 22.21 -10.99 0.86
N ASN A 25 21.29 -10.60 -0.02
CA ASN A 25 20.96 -9.20 -0.30
C ASN A 25 19.69 -8.72 0.44
N GLY A 26 19.12 -9.53 1.35
CA GLY A 26 17.94 -9.14 2.11
C GLY A 26 16.68 -8.98 1.24
N ILE A 27 16.55 -9.79 0.18
CA ILE A 27 15.42 -9.73 -0.76
C ILE A 27 14.49 -10.92 -0.51
N ILE A 28 13.24 -10.61 -0.21
CA ILE A 28 12.16 -11.59 -0.10
C ILE A 28 11.23 -11.51 -1.32
N LYS A 29 10.50 -12.59 -1.52
CA LYS A 29 9.36 -12.69 -2.42
C LYS A 29 8.09 -12.74 -1.60
N TRP A 30 7.21 -11.79 -1.78
CA TRP A 30 5.82 -11.89 -1.34
C TRP A 30 5.02 -12.73 -2.33
N ARG A 31 4.06 -13.49 -1.79
CA ARG A 31 3.04 -14.19 -2.57
C ARG A 31 1.67 -13.91 -1.97
N PHE A 32 0.78 -13.40 -2.82
CA PHE A 32 -0.61 -13.13 -2.51
C PHE A 32 -1.49 -14.04 -3.35
N MET A 33 -2.55 -14.60 -2.77
CA MET A 33 -3.51 -15.43 -3.49
C MET A 33 -4.92 -15.10 -3.01
N ASN A 34 -5.82 -14.83 -3.97
CA ASN A 34 -7.24 -14.73 -3.71
C ASN A 34 -7.92 -16.10 -3.95
N PRO A 35 -8.24 -16.88 -2.89
CA PRO A 35 -8.89 -18.18 -3.06
C PRO A 35 -10.39 -18.06 -3.37
N ASN A 36 -10.96 -16.86 -3.34
CA ASN A 36 -12.39 -16.65 -3.48
C ASN A 36 -12.82 -16.60 -4.94
N ASN A 37 -14.13 -16.65 -5.14
CA ASN A 37 -14.79 -16.50 -6.45
C ASN A 37 -15.15 -15.04 -6.80
N LYS A 38 -14.65 -14.07 -6.03
CA LYS A 38 -14.89 -12.63 -6.24
C LYS A 38 -13.57 -11.87 -6.18
N GLU A 39 -13.50 -10.77 -6.91
CA GLU A 39 -12.41 -9.81 -6.78
C GLU A 39 -12.30 -9.31 -5.33
N ILE A 40 -11.07 -9.09 -4.87
CA ILE A 40 -10.80 -8.52 -3.56
C ILE A 40 -9.70 -7.47 -3.62
N SER A 41 -9.98 -6.32 -3.00
CA SER A 41 -9.01 -5.28 -2.73
C SER A 41 -8.60 -5.29 -1.27
N PHE A 42 -7.32 -5.11 -0.98
CA PHE A 42 -6.78 -5.14 0.37
C PHE A 42 -5.44 -4.40 0.48
N ILE A 43 -5.02 -4.18 1.72
CA ILE A 43 -3.66 -3.77 2.08
C ILE A 43 -2.95 -4.89 2.83
N LEU A 44 -1.62 -4.94 2.69
CA LEU A 44 -0.74 -5.75 3.52
C LEU A 44 -0.34 -4.96 4.76
N LEU A 45 -0.55 -5.53 5.96
CA LEU A 45 0.10 -5.07 7.18
C LEU A 45 1.27 -5.99 7.48
N ARG A 46 2.44 -5.41 7.72
CA ARG A 46 3.62 -6.15 8.17
C ARG A 46 4.43 -5.32 9.15
N GLY A 47 5.15 -6.00 10.02
CA GLY A 47 6.21 -5.44 10.86
C GLY A 47 7.50 -6.21 10.64
N ILE A 48 8.41 -6.09 11.60
CA ILE A 48 9.70 -6.79 11.62
C ILE A 48 9.67 -7.83 12.72
N ASN A 49 10.03 -9.07 12.41
CA ASN A 49 10.37 -10.09 13.39
C ASN A 49 11.88 -10.07 13.62
N TYR A 50 12.29 -9.83 14.86
CA TYR A 50 13.68 -9.87 15.28
C TYR A 50 13.78 -10.52 16.66
N ASN A 51 14.58 -11.58 16.78
CA ASN A 51 14.72 -12.36 18.01
C ASN A 51 13.38 -12.81 18.63
N ASN A 52 12.45 -13.29 17.79
CA ASN A 52 11.09 -13.71 18.16
C ASN A 52 10.19 -12.58 18.71
N ASN A 53 10.57 -11.32 18.53
CA ASN A 53 9.73 -10.17 18.85
C ASN A 53 9.28 -9.52 17.56
N VAL A 54 7.96 -9.31 17.45
CA VAL A 54 7.34 -8.63 16.31
C VAL A 54 7.15 -7.16 16.67
N SER A 55 7.67 -6.27 15.83
CA SER A 55 7.45 -4.82 15.95
C SER A 55 5.98 -4.44 15.75
N ASP A 56 5.65 -3.17 15.98
CA ASP A 56 4.40 -2.61 15.48
C ASP A 56 4.25 -2.87 13.97
N VAL A 57 3.03 -3.23 13.56
CA VAL A 57 2.68 -3.48 12.17
C VAL A 57 2.09 -2.22 11.55
N TYR A 58 2.45 -1.95 10.31
CA TYR A 58 1.97 -0.79 9.56
C TYR A 58 1.65 -1.19 8.11
N PRO A 59 0.86 -0.38 7.39
CA PRO A 59 0.49 -0.67 6.01
C PRO A 59 1.70 -0.60 5.07
N PHE A 60 1.92 -1.65 4.29
CA PHE A 60 2.99 -1.70 3.32
C PHE A 60 2.81 -0.62 2.24
N GLY A 61 3.90 0.08 1.92
CA GLY A 61 3.87 1.28 1.10
C GLY A 61 3.93 2.56 1.91
N ASN A 62 3.27 2.63 3.08
CA ASN A 62 3.14 3.88 3.84
C ASN A 62 4.46 4.48 4.33
N ALA A 63 5.47 3.66 4.59
CA ALA A 63 6.74 4.16 5.10
C ALA A 63 7.46 5.10 4.12
N PHE A 64 7.42 4.78 2.82
CA PHE A 64 8.34 5.35 1.82
C PHE A 64 7.65 5.64 0.47
N TYR A 65 6.32 5.75 0.44
CA TYR A 65 5.57 5.96 -0.80
C TYR A 65 6.00 7.20 -1.60
N PRO A 66 6.47 8.33 -1.02
CA PRO A 66 6.91 9.47 -1.82
C PRO A 66 8.08 9.09 -2.73
N VAL A 67 8.99 8.24 -2.25
CA VAL A 67 10.13 7.75 -3.03
C VAL A 67 9.67 6.76 -4.09
N TYR A 68 8.74 5.85 -3.76
CA TYR A 68 8.09 4.93 -4.71
C TYR A 68 7.47 5.66 -5.89
N TYR A 69 6.71 6.71 -5.58
CA TYR A 69 6.05 7.54 -6.57
C TYR A 69 7.04 8.28 -7.47
N GLU A 70 8.02 8.98 -6.88
CA GLU A 70 8.94 9.85 -7.62
C GLU A 70 9.98 9.07 -8.43
N ASN A 71 10.44 7.92 -7.94
CA ASN A 71 11.66 7.27 -8.46
C ASN A 71 11.44 5.90 -9.09
N PHE A 72 10.34 5.23 -8.77
CA PHE A 72 10.14 3.82 -9.14
C PHE A 72 8.92 3.59 -10.02
N GLY A 73 8.36 4.66 -10.61
CA GLY A 73 7.22 4.59 -11.52
C GLY A 73 5.95 4.04 -10.88
N VAL A 74 5.84 4.12 -9.55
CA VAL A 74 4.66 3.65 -8.82
C VAL A 74 3.57 4.72 -8.90
N GLU A 75 2.49 4.42 -9.60
CA GLU A 75 1.38 5.35 -9.78
C GLU A 75 0.30 5.19 -8.70
N PHE A 76 -0.51 6.23 -8.52
CA PHE A 76 -1.74 6.14 -7.73
C PHE A 76 -2.86 5.52 -8.56
N ALA A 77 -3.47 4.46 -8.06
CA ALA A 77 -4.62 3.82 -8.69
C ALA A 77 -5.79 4.80 -8.73
N LEU A 78 -6.47 4.90 -9.88
CA LEU A 78 -7.72 5.65 -9.97
C LEU A 78 -8.93 4.82 -9.54
N ARG A 79 -8.84 3.49 -9.69
CA ARG A 79 -9.85 2.50 -9.31
C ARG A 79 -9.15 1.19 -8.93
N PRO A 80 -9.75 0.34 -8.08
CA PRO A 80 -9.24 -1.02 -7.90
C PRO A 80 -9.40 -1.78 -9.21
N VAL A 81 -8.30 -2.30 -9.73
CA VAL A 81 -8.27 -3.21 -10.87
C VAL A 81 -7.33 -4.36 -10.54
N PRO A 82 -7.62 -5.60 -10.93
CA PRO A 82 -6.73 -6.73 -10.72
C PRO A 82 -5.30 -6.42 -11.17
N LEU A 83 -4.33 -6.76 -10.31
CA LEU A 83 -2.92 -6.48 -10.54
C LEU A 83 -2.43 -7.21 -11.80
N LYS A 84 -1.74 -6.50 -12.69
CA LYS A 84 -1.10 -7.12 -13.85
C LYS A 84 0.20 -7.79 -13.42
N ASN A 85 0.36 -9.07 -13.72
CA ASN A 85 1.65 -9.74 -13.58
C ASN A 85 2.57 -9.39 -14.75
N THR A 86 3.53 -8.51 -14.51
CA THR A 86 4.58 -8.10 -15.46
C THR A 86 5.90 -8.84 -15.27
N GLY A 87 5.95 -9.79 -14.32
CA GLY A 87 7.17 -10.48 -13.91
C GLY A 87 7.61 -10.01 -12.52
N ILE A 88 8.07 -10.94 -11.70
CA ILE A 88 8.31 -10.71 -10.26
C ILE A 88 9.25 -9.53 -9.96
N GLU A 89 10.25 -9.29 -10.81
CA GLU A 89 11.24 -8.22 -10.67
C GLU A 89 10.70 -6.84 -11.06
N SER A 90 9.58 -6.79 -11.78
CA SER A 90 8.93 -5.55 -12.24
C SER A 90 7.56 -5.31 -11.60
N ASN A 91 7.03 -6.31 -10.90
CA ASN A 91 5.73 -6.25 -10.24
C ASN A 91 5.74 -5.22 -9.11
N SER A 92 4.98 -4.14 -9.28
CA SER A 92 4.76 -3.12 -8.26
C SER A 92 3.26 -2.80 -8.16
N PRO A 93 2.62 -2.99 -6.98
CA PRO A 93 1.23 -2.55 -6.79
C PRO A 93 1.13 -1.02 -6.87
N PRO A 94 0.00 -0.47 -7.33
CA PRO A 94 -0.22 0.97 -7.29
C PRO A 94 -0.46 1.45 -5.86
N LEU A 95 -0.30 2.75 -5.62
CA LEU A 95 -0.66 3.41 -4.37
C LEU A 95 -2.14 3.80 -4.36
N ALA A 96 -2.73 3.95 -3.18
CA ALA A 96 -4.06 4.54 -3.03
C ALA A 96 -4.16 5.35 -1.73
N VAL A 97 -5.16 6.23 -1.65
CA VAL A 97 -5.53 6.89 -0.40
C VAL A 97 -6.54 6.00 0.32
N PHE A 98 -6.24 5.66 1.56
CA PHE A 98 -7.10 4.89 2.44
C PHE A 98 -7.71 5.78 3.52
N GLU A 99 -8.95 5.50 3.88
CA GLU A 99 -9.68 6.14 4.97
C GLU A 99 -10.06 5.10 6.01
N ASN A 100 -9.66 5.37 7.25
CA ASN A 100 -10.05 4.61 8.42
C ASN A 100 -11.49 4.95 8.84
N PRO A 101 -12.14 4.12 9.68
CA PRO A 101 -13.45 4.42 10.26
C PRO A 101 -13.52 5.70 11.12
N ASP A 102 -12.38 6.25 11.54
CA ASP A 102 -12.26 7.51 12.29
C ASP A 102 -11.90 8.71 11.38
N ASP A 103 -12.11 8.57 10.08
CA ASP A 103 -11.83 9.54 9.01
C ASP A 103 -10.35 9.90 8.80
N THR A 104 -9.44 9.31 9.58
CA THR A 104 -8.00 9.45 9.37
C THR A 104 -7.61 8.79 8.05
N LYS A 105 -6.68 9.43 7.33
CA LYS A 105 -6.26 9.00 5.98
C LYS A 105 -4.78 8.67 5.96
N PHE A 106 -4.41 7.74 5.09
CA PHE A 106 -3.01 7.41 4.81
C PHE A 106 -2.84 6.90 3.38
N VAL A 107 -1.59 6.87 2.91
CA VAL A 107 -1.22 6.24 1.63
C VAL A 107 -0.57 4.90 1.88
N ALA A 108 -0.89 3.89 1.06
CA ALA A 108 -0.28 2.57 1.06
C ALA A 108 -0.41 1.91 -0.32
N PHE A 109 0.23 0.76 -0.50
CA PHE A 109 0.00 -0.08 -1.68
C PHE A 109 -1.40 -0.69 -1.67
N LEU A 110 -2.10 -0.58 -2.81
CA LEU A 110 -3.40 -1.20 -3.05
C LEU A 110 -3.19 -2.51 -3.82
N PHE A 111 -3.52 -3.63 -3.17
CA PHE A 111 -3.55 -4.93 -3.81
C PHE A 111 -4.99 -5.24 -4.23
N THR A 112 -5.22 -5.48 -5.52
CA THR A 112 -6.51 -5.97 -6.01
C THR A 112 -6.27 -7.23 -6.81
N LEU A 113 -6.97 -8.32 -6.47
CA LEU A 113 -6.80 -9.63 -7.11
C LEU A 113 -8.13 -10.15 -7.62
N ALA A 114 -8.14 -10.59 -8.88
CA ALA A 114 -9.24 -11.31 -9.49
C ALA A 114 -9.49 -12.66 -8.77
N PRO A 115 -10.66 -13.29 -8.99
CA PRO A 115 -10.94 -14.62 -8.46
C PRO A 115 -9.86 -15.65 -8.84
N GLY A 116 -9.33 -16.37 -7.85
CA GLY A 116 -8.29 -17.39 -8.06
C GLY A 116 -6.89 -16.84 -8.41
N GLU A 117 -6.72 -15.51 -8.50
CA GLU A 117 -5.47 -14.91 -8.92
C GLU A 117 -4.37 -15.07 -7.87
N THR A 118 -3.14 -15.25 -8.35
CA THR A 118 -1.91 -15.16 -7.56
C THR A 118 -1.07 -14.02 -8.07
N TYR A 119 -0.53 -13.21 -7.16
CA TYR A 119 0.42 -12.16 -7.45
C TYR A 119 1.68 -12.35 -6.61
N GLU A 120 2.85 -12.12 -7.19
CA GLU A 120 4.15 -12.18 -6.52
C GLU A 120 4.93 -10.91 -6.77
N MET A 121 5.66 -10.41 -5.79
CA MET A 121 6.55 -9.26 -5.94
C MET A 121 7.76 -9.39 -5.02
N LEU A 122 8.86 -8.72 -5.37
CA LEU A 122 10.03 -8.63 -4.53
C LEU A 122 9.93 -7.47 -3.53
N GLU A 123 10.58 -7.63 -2.38
CA GLU A 123 10.83 -6.56 -1.44
C GLU A 123 12.26 -6.69 -0.87
N GLY A 124 13.02 -5.59 -0.88
CA GLY A 124 14.34 -5.50 -0.27
C GLY A 124 14.29 -5.01 1.19
N GLY A 125 15.46 -4.83 1.80
CA GLY A 125 15.58 -4.25 3.15
C GLY A 125 15.54 -5.27 4.30
N TRP A 126 15.60 -6.57 4.02
CA TRP A 126 15.49 -7.62 5.04
C TRP A 126 16.85 -8.19 5.50
N ASN A 127 17.89 -7.37 5.54
CA ASN A 127 19.22 -7.82 5.98
C ASN A 127 19.27 -8.03 7.50
N GLY A 128 19.33 -9.29 7.95
CA GLY A 128 19.42 -9.63 9.38
C GLY A 128 18.09 -9.59 10.14
N ILE A 129 16.99 -9.35 9.43
CA ILE A 129 15.62 -9.31 9.96
C ILE A 129 14.69 -10.08 9.01
N GLU A 130 13.45 -10.36 9.43
CA GLU A 130 12.44 -10.97 8.56
C GLU A 130 11.05 -10.35 8.79
N PRO A 131 10.10 -10.52 7.87
CA PRO A 131 8.76 -10.00 8.06
C PRO A 131 8.04 -10.65 9.26
N GLY A 132 7.43 -9.80 10.10
CA GLY A 132 6.61 -10.22 11.23
C GLY A 132 5.18 -9.68 11.14
N GLY A 133 4.27 -10.21 11.96
CA GLY A 133 2.93 -9.63 12.14
C GLY A 133 2.07 -9.55 10.88
N ILE A 134 2.32 -10.44 9.92
CA ILE A 134 1.72 -10.41 8.59
C ILE A 134 0.20 -10.59 8.70
N SER A 135 -0.54 -9.61 8.20
CA SER A 135 -1.99 -9.70 8.08
C SER A 135 -2.50 -8.84 6.92
N THR A 136 -3.76 -9.01 6.54
CA THR A 136 -4.40 -8.19 5.51
C THR A 136 -5.61 -7.46 6.05
N VAL A 137 -5.96 -6.37 5.39
CA VAL A 137 -7.20 -5.63 5.64
C VAL A 137 -7.91 -5.43 4.33
N THR A 138 -9.13 -5.94 4.21
CA THR A 138 -9.97 -5.67 3.04
C THR A 138 -10.28 -4.19 2.94
N ALA A 139 -10.16 -3.67 1.71
CA ALA A 139 -10.44 -2.29 1.37
C ALA A 139 -11.62 -2.23 0.39
N HIS A 140 -12.46 -1.20 0.51
CA HIS A 140 -13.62 -0.99 -0.35
C HIS A 140 -13.51 0.35 -1.06
N TYR A 141 -13.65 0.34 -2.38
CA TYR A 141 -13.64 1.56 -3.17
C TYR A 141 -14.84 2.45 -2.82
N ILE A 142 -14.56 3.72 -2.57
CA ILE A 142 -15.57 4.76 -2.33
C ILE A 142 -15.72 5.60 -3.60
N SER A 143 -14.63 6.21 -4.04
CA SER A 143 -14.63 7.19 -5.12
C SER A 143 -13.22 7.39 -5.69
N THR A 144 -13.11 8.17 -6.76
CA THR A 144 -11.84 8.71 -7.25
C THR A 144 -11.84 10.21 -6.95
N GLY A 145 -10.77 10.72 -6.34
CA GLY A 145 -10.65 12.12 -5.95
C GLY A 145 -9.27 12.70 -6.24
N ARG A 146 -9.14 14.02 -6.04
CA ARG A 146 -7.85 14.70 -5.98
C ARG A 146 -7.49 14.95 -4.51
N PHE A 147 -6.22 14.75 -4.17
CA PHE A 147 -5.71 14.86 -2.81
C PHE A 147 -4.46 15.72 -2.79
N SER A 148 -4.36 16.59 -1.80
CA SER A 148 -3.13 17.30 -1.41
C SER A 148 -2.59 16.61 -0.18
N ILE A 149 -1.38 16.05 -0.32
CA ILE A 149 -0.75 15.21 0.68
C ILE A 149 0.50 15.91 1.18
N LYS A 150 0.42 16.47 2.38
CA LYS A 150 1.59 16.97 3.10
C LYS A 150 2.19 15.83 3.89
N PHE A 151 3.22 15.21 3.32
CA PHE A 151 3.88 14.05 3.89
C PHE A 151 5.03 14.42 4.82
N ASN A 152 5.38 13.54 5.75
CA ASN A 152 6.60 13.69 6.55
C ASN A 152 7.85 13.47 5.65
N THR A 153 8.72 14.46 5.55
CA THR A 153 9.97 14.39 4.76
C THR A 153 10.94 13.30 5.23
N ASP A 154 10.80 12.84 6.48
CA ASP A 154 11.56 11.69 7.00
C ASP A 154 11.34 10.42 6.16
N GLN A 155 10.20 10.29 5.48
CA GLN A 155 9.94 9.16 4.59
C GLN A 155 10.99 9.05 3.48
N CYS A 156 11.47 10.15 2.91
CA CYS A 156 12.54 10.05 1.91
C CYS A 156 13.92 9.87 2.55
N SER A 157 14.22 10.64 3.60
CA SER A 157 15.55 10.63 4.20
C SER A 157 15.87 9.29 4.85
N LEU A 158 14.89 8.65 5.49
CA LEU A 158 15.03 7.31 6.05
C LEU A 158 15.19 6.26 4.95
N TYR A 159 14.40 6.32 3.86
CA TYR A 159 14.59 5.41 2.72
C TYR A 159 16.01 5.50 2.16
N ASN A 160 16.48 6.71 1.87
CA ASN A 160 17.83 6.94 1.35
C ASN A 160 18.90 6.45 2.33
N SER A 161 18.70 6.66 3.63
CA SER A 161 19.61 6.16 4.66
C SER A 161 19.61 4.63 4.74
N GLU A 162 18.45 3.96 4.65
CA GLU A 162 18.33 2.50 4.73
C GLU A 162 18.83 1.81 3.46
N ALA A 163 18.55 2.40 2.30
CA ALA A 163 18.97 1.89 1.00
C ALA A 163 20.42 2.25 0.65
N ASN A 164 21.03 3.20 1.39
CA ASN A 164 22.31 3.83 1.02
C ASN A 164 22.26 4.44 -0.40
N GLU A 165 21.21 5.21 -0.65
CA GLU A 165 20.90 5.85 -1.92
C GLU A 165 20.71 7.36 -1.74
N ASN A 166 20.53 8.10 -2.84
CA ASN A 166 20.26 9.55 -2.81
C ASN A 166 19.15 9.93 -3.80
N TYR A 167 17.99 9.30 -3.66
CA TYR A 167 16.83 9.59 -4.49
C TYR A 167 16.18 10.92 -4.11
N PRO A 168 15.70 11.72 -5.08
CA PRO A 168 14.90 12.90 -4.82
C PRO A 168 13.57 12.56 -4.13
N CYS A 169 13.05 13.53 -3.36
CA CYS A 169 11.66 13.55 -2.93
C CYS A 169 10.78 14.27 -3.96
N PRO A 170 9.49 13.90 -4.08
CA PRO A 170 8.52 14.73 -4.78
C PRO A 170 8.26 16.05 -4.05
N GLU A 171 7.57 16.98 -4.71
CA GLU A 171 7.07 18.22 -4.10
C GLU A 171 6.22 17.93 -2.85
N ASN A 172 6.30 18.81 -1.85
CA ASN A 172 5.54 18.70 -0.60
C ASN A 172 4.82 20.03 -0.31
N PRO A 173 3.48 20.11 -0.40
CA PRO A 173 2.54 19.00 -0.55
C PRO A 173 2.51 18.37 -1.94
N LEU A 174 2.38 17.05 -1.99
CA LEU A 174 2.20 16.26 -3.19
C LEU A 174 0.72 16.28 -3.60
N ASN A 175 0.41 16.70 -4.84
CA ASN A 175 -0.95 16.71 -5.38
C ASN A 175 -1.16 15.53 -6.32
N VAL A 176 -2.13 14.67 -6.03
CA VAL A 176 -2.38 13.44 -6.82
C VAL A 176 -3.86 13.24 -7.09
N ARG A 177 -4.16 12.49 -8.15
CA ARG A 177 -5.46 11.88 -8.37
C ARG A 177 -5.38 10.41 -7.93
N SER A 178 -6.31 9.96 -7.09
CA SER A 178 -6.25 8.64 -6.48
C SER A 178 -7.65 8.09 -6.17
N SER A 179 -7.77 6.78 -6.07
CA SER A 179 -8.92 6.12 -5.46
C SER A 179 -8.91 6.37 -3.95
N LEU A 180 -10.07 6.72 -3.42
CA LEU A 180 -10.37 6.67 -2.00
C LEU A 180 -10.91 5.29 -1.64
N MET A 181 -10.19 4.60 -0.76
CA MET A 181 -10.52 3.27 -0.30
C MET A 181 -10.89 3.30 1.19
N SER A 182 -12.06 2.78 1.57
CA SER A 182 -12.46 2.65 2.98
C SER A 182 -11.97 1.35 3.59
N LEU A 183 -11.64 1.39 4.88
CA LEU A 183 -11.32 0.22 5.69
C LEU A 183 -12.40 0.00 6.76
N ARG A 184 -12.63 -1.27 7.14
CA ARG A 184 -13.58 -1.61 8.21
C ARG A 184 -12.97 -1.60 9.62
N LYS A 185 -11.65 -1.47 9.71
CA LYS A 185 -10.91 -1.40 10.98
C LYS A 185 -9.89 -0.28 10.89
N ILE A 186 -9.64 0.36 12.03
CA ILE A 186 -8.59 1.38 12.15
C ILE A 186 -7.24 0.71 11.92
N VAL A 187 -6.46 1.28 11.01
CA VAL A 187 -5.09 0.93 10.71
C VAL A 187 -4.21 2.12 11.07
N LYS A 188 -3.21 1.88 11.91
CA LYS A 188 -2.24 2.90 12.31
C LYS A 188 -1.16 2.99 11.21
N PRO A 189 -1.02 4.11 10.50
CA PRO A 189 0.11 4.30 9.60
C PRO A 189 1.40 4.48 10.39
N LEU A 190 2.54 4.23 9.75
CA LEU A 190 3.85 4.53 10.32
C LEU A 190 4.07 6.05 10.36
N PHE A 191 3.68 6.75 9.29
CA PHE A 191 3.68 8.20 9.21
C PHE A 191 2.25 8.74 9.12
N ASN A 192 1.94 9.72 9.99
CA ASN A 192 0.65 10.40 10.01
C ASN A 192 0.69 11.62 9.10
N ASP A 193 0.62 11.37 7.80
CA ASP A 193 0.60 12.43 6.79
C ASP A 193 -0.72 13.22 6.83
N ASN A 194 -0.66 14.50 6.48
CA ASN A 194 -1.87 15.31 6.37
C ASN A 194 -2.41 15.23 4.95
N ILE A 195 -3.50 14.47 4.77
CA ILE A 195 -4.15 14.22 3.48
C ILE A 195 -5.49 14.94 3.45
N THR A 196 -5.62 15.88 2.52
CA THR A 196 -6.84 16.66 2.34
C THR A 196 -7.42 16.45 0.94
N PRO A 197 -8.73 16.20 0.81
CA PRO A 197 -9.40 16.27 -0.49
C PRO A 197 -9.26 17.68 -1.05
N VAL A 198 -8.91 17.77 -2.33
CA VAL A 198 -8.82 19.04 -3.03
C VAL A 198 -10.21 19.35 -3.59
N ASN A 199 -10.90 20.31 -2.97
CA ASN A 199 -12.11 20.86 -3.56
C ASN A 199 -11.72 21.86 -4.67
N PRO A 200 -12.15 21.67 -5.93
CA PRO A 200 -11.87 22.61 -7.01
C PRO A 200 -12.33 24.05 -6.69
N ASP A 201 -13.33 24.23 -5.83
CA ASP A 201 -13.83 25.55 -5.43
C ASP A 201 -12.82 26.36 -4.59
N ASN A 202 -11.80 25.70 -4.02
CA ASN A 202 -10.80 26.31 -3.14
C ASN A 202 -9.40 26.39 -3.79
N LEU A 203 -9.29 26.19 -5.10
CA LEU A 203 -8.02 26.26 -5.81
C LEU A 203 -7.57 27.71 -6.01
N SER A 204 -6.28 27.97 -5.79
CA SER A 204 -5.66 29.18 -6.35
C SER A 204 -5.70 29.14 -7.89
N LEU A 205 -5.61 30.30 -8.54
CA LEU A 205 -5.70 30.39 -10.01
C LEU A 205 -4.70 29.47 -10.73
N ASN A 206 -3.48 29.33 -10.21
CA ASN A 206 -2.46 28.43 -10.77
C ASN A 206 -2.82 26.96 -10.59
N GLN A 207 -3.43 26.58 -9.47
CA GLN A 207 -3.90 25.22 -9.23
C GLN A 207 -5.17 24.91 -10.04
N LEU A 208 -5.99 25.92 -10.33
CA LEU A 208 -7.17 25.82 -11.18
C LEU A 208 -6.78 25.62 -12.66
N ILE A 209 -5.75 26.32 -13.13
CA ILE A 209 -5.21 26.12 -14.49
C ILE A 209 -4.67 24.69 -14.64
N TRP A 210 -3.87 24.21 -13.68
CA TRP A 210 -3.46 22.79 -13.63
C TRP A 210 -4.66 21.84 -13.61
N TYR A 211 -5.68 22.14 -12.79
CA TYR A 211 -6.89 21.34 -12.68
C TYR A 211 -7.66 21.22 -14.01
N ILE A 212 -7.76 22.30 -14.79
CA ILE A 212 -8.45 22.32 -16.08
C ILE A 212 -7.66 21.56 -17.16
N LEU A 213 -6.34 21.73 -17.19
CA LEU A 213 -5.48 21.13 -18.23
C LEU A 213 -5.44 19.59 -18.16
N GLU A 214 -5.64 18.99 -16.99
CA GLU A 214 -5.69 17.52 -16.84
C GLU A 214 -7.08 16.90 -17.06
N GLN A 215 -8.10 17.70 -17.36
CA GLN A 215 -9.45 17.19 -17.69
C GLN A 215 -9.68 17.10 -19.21
N LEU A 216 -8.77 17.63 -20.02
CA LEU A 216 -8.77 17.62 -21.49
C LEU A 216 -7.88 16.50 -22.01
#